data_AF-A0AAN6XR02-F1
#
_entry.id   AF-A0AAN6XR02-F1
#
_cell.length_a   1.000
_cell.length_b   1.000
_cell.length_c   1.000
_cell.angle_alpha   90.00
_cell.angle_beta   90.00
_cell.angle_gamma   90.00
#
_symmetry.space_group_name_H-M   'P 1'
#
loop_
_entity.id
_entity.type
_entity.pdbx_description
1 polymer ?
#
loop_
_entity_poly.entity_id
_entity_poly.type
_entity_poly.pdbx_seq_one_letter_code
_entity_poly.pdbx_strand_id
1 'polypeptide(L)'
;QEVDDGQYVRPARLRGRTDFRGKSRDSEGEPAHNWHRGSNLTALIAQTRGQDAPTPCKRCRRGLGPFAECIISDEFSTGSCANCNFNDKASFCSFRKIKK
;
A
#
# COMPACT_ATOMS: atom_id res chain seq x y z
N GLN A 1 -15.70 -5.58 -16.14
CA GLN A 1 -14.89 -4.36 -16.14
C GLN A 1 -15.86 -3.22 -15.96
N GLU A 2 -16.12 -2.85 -14.72
CA GLU A 2 -17.11 -1.83 -14.38
C GLU A 2 -16.40 -0.49 -14.33
N VAL A 3 -16.76 0.39 -15.27
CA VAL A 3 -16.32 1.77 -15.36
C VAL A 3 -17.57 2.61 -15.13
N ASP A 4 -17.64 3.28 -14.00
CA ASP A 4 -18.68 4.25 -13.67
C ASP A 4 -17.98 5.53 -13.19
N ASP A 5 -18.25 6.63 -13.88
CA ASP A 5 -17.88 8.01 -13.54
C ASP A 5 -16.39 8.38 -13.35
N GLY A 6 -15.55 8.07 -14.34
CA GLY A 6 -14.39 8.93 -14.66
C GLY A 6 -13.23 8.98 -13.65
N GLN A 7 -13.24 8.18 -12.58
CA GLN A 7 -12.08 7.99 -11.71
C GLN A 7 -11.67 6.51 -11.74
N TYR A 8 -10.60 6.18 -12.45
CA TYR A 8 -10.09 4.80 -12.49
C TYR A 8 -9.63 4.38 -11.09
N VAL A 9 -10.49 3.66 -10.37
CA VAL A 9 -10.16 3.05 -9.08
C VAL A 9 -9.61 1.66 -9.39
N ARG A 10 -8.28 1.49 -9.27
CA ARG A 10 -7.67 0.18 -9.46
C ARG A 10 -7.98 -0.72 -8.25
N PRO A 11 -8.20 -2.03 -8.44
CA PRO A 11 -8.35 -2.93 -7.30
C PRO A 11 -7.05 -2.98 -6.50
N ALA A 12 -7.13 -2.80 -5.18
CA ALA A 12 -5.98 -2.96 -4.29
C ALA A 12 -5.62 -4.45 -4.14
N ARG A 13 -4.76 -4.96 -5.02
CA ARG A 13 -4.31 -6.35 -4.95
C ARG A 13 -3.41 -6.55 -3.75
N LEU A 14 -3.77 -7.49 -2.87
CA LEU A 14 -2.94 -7.87 -1.73
C LEU A 14 -1.82 -8.83 -2.18
N ARG A 15 -0.66 -8.79 -1.52
CA ARG A 15 0.39 -9.81 -1.69
C ARG A 15 -0.10 -11.14 -1.13
N GLY A 16 0.28 -12.21 -1.83
CA GLY A 16 -0.04 -13.58 -1.46
C GLY A 16 0.64 -14.05 -0.17
N ARG A 17 0.27 -15.27 0.23
CA ARG A 17 0.42 -15.94 1.53
C ARG A 17 1.83 -15.99 2.18
N THR A 18 2.90 -15.60 1.51
CA THR A 18 4.28 -15.94 1.91
C THR A 18 4.94 -14.98 2.91
N ASP A 19 4.36 -13.80 3.15
CA ASP A 19 5.11 -12.70 3.78
C ASP A 19 4.62 -12.37 5.21
N PHE A 20 3.64 -13.13 5.74
CA PHE A 20 2.90 -12.82 6.97
C PHE A 20 3.29 -13.65 8.21
N ARG A 21 4.55 -14.09 8.36
CA ARG A 21 4.99 -14.78 9.60
C ARG A 21 4.64 -13.94 10.83
N GLY A 22 3.79 -14.49 11.71
CA GLY A 22 3.43 -13.88 12.99
C GLY A 22 2.24 -12.91 12.97
N LYS A 23 1.48 -12.78 11.87
CA LYS A 23 0.21 -12.03 11.90
C LYS A 23 -0.98 -12.93 12.22
N SER A 24 -1.96 -12.37 12.94
CA SER A 24 -3.26 -13.00 13.12
C SER A 24 -3.95 -13.20 11.76
N ARG A 25 -4.76 -14.25 11.68
CA ARG A 25 -5.63 -14.53 10.53
C ARG A 25 -7.07 -14.25 10.93
N ASP A 26 -7.88 -13.84 9.99
CA ASP A 26 -9.33 -13.78 10.16
C ASP A 26 -9.95 -15.20 10.08
N SER A 27 -11.28 -15.27 10.17
CA SER A 27 -12.05 -16.52 10.07
C SER A 27 -11.91 -17.22 8.72
N GLU A 28 -11.54 -16.49 7.67
CA GLU A 28 -11.36 -16.99 6.30
C GLU A 28 -9.92 -17.47 6.07
N GLY A 29 -9.03 -17.26 7.05
CA GLY A 29 -7.63 -17.65 6.99
C GLY A 29 -6.74 -16.64 6.29
N GLU A 30 -7.28 -15.47 5.94
CA GLU A 30 -6.57 -14.37 5.31
C GLU A 30 -5.83 -13.51 6.36
N PRO A 31 -4.76 -12.79 5.98
CA PRO A 31 -4.02 -11.98 6.93
C PRO A 31 -4.89 -10.86 7.49
N ALA A 32 -5.05 -10.82 8.81
CA ALA A 32 -5.82 -9.78 9.47
C ALA A 32 -5.04 -8.44 9.40
N HIS A 33 -5.56 -7.51 8.62
CA HIS A 33 -5.06 -6.14 8.52
C HIS A 33 -5.95 -5.22 9.36
N ASN A 34 -5.34 -4.36 10.19
CA ASN A 34 -6.10 -3.35 10.92
C ASN A 34 -6.46 -2.18 9.98
N TRP A 35 -7.56 -2.30 9.25
CA TRP A 35 -8.05 -1.26 8.34
C TRP A 35 -8.65 -0.04 9.06
N HIS A 36 -8.96 -0.14 10.35
CA HIS A 36 -9.44 1.00 11.16
C HIS A 36 -8.33 2.02 11.49
N ARG A 37 -7.06 1.64 11.33
CA ARG A 37 -5.94 2.57 11.51
C ARG A 37 -5.90 3.57 10.36
N GLY A 38 -5.89 4.86 10.68
CA GLY A 38 -5.86 5.95 9.68
C GLY A 38 -4.78 5.78 8.61
N SER A 39 -3.53 5.47 8.98
CA SER A 39 -2.45 5.26 8.00
C SER A 39 -2.65 4.03 7.10
N ASN A 40 -3.35 2.99 7.58
CA ASN A 40 -3.67 1.82 6.76
C ASN A 40 -4.80 2.13 5.77
N LEU A 41 -5.81 2.90 6.21
CA LEU A 41 -6.87 3.39 5.33
C LEU A 41 -6.32 4.33 4.26
N THR A 42 -5.47 5.29 4.65
CA THR A 42 -4.78 6.19 3.72
C THR A 42 -3.92 5.40 2.73
N ALA A 43 -3.21 4.37 3.18
CA ALA A 43 -2.45 3.49 2.31
C ALA A 43 -3.34 2.73 1.32
N LEU A 44 -4.52 2.26 1.74
CA LEU A 44 -5.50 1.60 0.88
C LEU A 44 -6.07 2.57 -0.18
N ILE A 45 -6.41 3.80 0.21
CA ILE A 45 -6.88 4.84 -0.72
C ILE A 45 -5.77 5.19 -1.72
N ALA A 46 -4.54 5.38 -1.23
CA ALA A 46 -3.38 5.62 -2.09
C ALA A 46 -3.14 4.46 -3.07
N GLN A 47 -3.33 3.21 -2.63
CA GLN A 47 -3.19 2.03 -3.49
C GLN A 47 -4.22 2.00 -4.63
N THR A 48 -5.46 2.40 -4.35
CA THR A 48 -6.56 2.34 -5.33
C THR A 48 -6.59 3.53 -6.30
N ARG A 49 -6.04 4.68 -5.89
CA ARG A 49 -6.09 5.94 -6.66
C ARG A 49 -4.73 6.41 -7.19
N GLY A 50 -3.65 5.83 -6.69
CA GLY A 50 -2.30 6.21 -7.07
C GLY A 50 -1.83 5.58 -8.38
N GLN A 51 -0.61 5.94 -8.76
CA GLN A 51 0.06 5.47 -9.96
C GLN A 51 1.16 4.46 -9.61
N ASP A 52 1.41 3.50 -10.51
CA ASP A 52 2.56 2.61 -10.38
C ASP A 52 3.86 3.41 -10.37
N ALA A 53 4.70 3.17 -9.38
CA ALA A 53 6.06 3.70 -9.40
C ALA A 53 6.83 3.05 -10.58
N PRO A 54 7.57 3.83 -11.40
CA PRO A 54 8.33 3.30 -12.53
C PRO A 54 9.30 2.18 -12.14
N THR A 55 9.84 2.26 -10.93
CA THR A 55 10.60 1.18 -10.30
C THR A 55 10.12 1.01 -8.87
N PRO A 56 10.00 -0.22 -8.33
CA PRO A 56 9.58 -0.42 -6.94
C PRO A 56 10.63 0.11 -5.95
N CYS A 57 10.18 0.69 -4.83
CA CYS A 57 11.07 1.20 -3.79
C CYS A 57 11.92 0.07 -3.17
N LYS A 58 13.03 0.42 -2.48
CA LYS A 58 13.94 -0.57 -1.85
C LYS A 58 13.22 -1.56 -0.93
N ARG A 59 12.15 -1.12 -0.25
CA ARG A 59 11.34 -1.94 0.66
C ARG A 59 10.35 -2.84 -0.10
N CYS A 60 9.66 -2.31 -1.12
CA CYS A 60 8.72 -3.07 -1.95
C CYS A 60 9.42 -4.15 -2.78
N ARG A 61 10.65 -3.88 -3.25
CA ARG A 61 11.52 -4.87 -3.90
C ARG A 61 11.78 -6.11 -3.03
N ARG A 62 11.73 -5.96 -1.71
CA ARG A 62 11.98 -7.04 -0.74
C ARG A 62 10.72 -7.80 -0.34
N GLY A 63 9.57 -7.56 -0.96
CA GLY A 63 8.33 -8.23 -0.54
C GLY A 63 7.53 -7.49 0.54
N LEU A 64 8.00 -6.32 1.02
CA LEU A 64 7.47 -5.77 2.28
C LEU A 64 6.27 -4.84 2.05
N GLY A 65 5.14 -5.21 2.64
CA GLY A 65 3.89 -4.46 2.64
C GLY A 65 2.71 -5.34 2.24
N PRO A 66 1.47 -4.89 2.45
CA PRO A 66 0.29 -5.71 2.17
C PRO A 66 -0.08 -5.75 0.68
N PHE A 67 0.34 -4.79 -0.14
CA PHE A 67 -0.10 -4.65 -1.54
C PHE A 67 0.91 -5.19 -2.54
N ALA A 68 0.43 -5.80 -3.62
CA ALA A 68 1.25 -6.37 -4.67
C ALA A 68 2.07 -5.29 -5.39
N GLU A 69 1.44 -4.18 -5.76
CA GLU A 69 2.07 -3.09 -6.50
C GLU A 69 2.74 -2.05 -5.59
N CYS A 70 3.74 -1.35 -6.14
CA CYS A 70 4.39 -0.22 -5.47
C CYS A 70 3.76 1.09 -5.94
N ILE A 71 2.62 1.45 -5.34
CA ILE A 71 1.84 2.62 -5.76
C ILE A 71 2.26 3.89 -5.03
N ILE A 72 2.44 4.99 -5.76
CA ILE A 72 2.71 6.34 -5.24
C ILE A 72 1.51 7.25 -5.50
N SER A 73 1.23 8.15 -4.56
CA SER A 73 0.20 9.19 -4.73
C SER A 73 0.62 10.46 -3.99
N ASP A 74 0.73 11.57 -4.69
CA ASP A 74 1.10 12.85 -4.07
C ASP A 74 -0.04 13.45 -3.23
N GLU A 75 -1.29 13.06 -3.48
CA GLU A 75 -2.48 13.53 -2.76
C GLU A 75 -2.67 12.82 -1.43
N PHE A 76 -2.49 11.49 -1.42
CA PHE A 76 -2.82 10.66 -0.25
C PHE A 76 -1.59 10.21 0.54
N SER A 77 -0.37 10.39 0.00
CA SER A 77 0.85 9.98 0.69
C SER A 77 1.85 11.13 0.76
N THR A 78 2.52 11.25 1.90
CA THR A 78 3.60 12.24 2.12
C THR A 78 4.90 11.79 1.45
N GLY A 79 4.87 11.59 0.14
CA GLY A 79 6.02 11.20 -0.68
C GLY A 79 6.51 9.77 -0.43
N SER A 80 5.63 8.84 -0.04
CA SER A 80 6.00 7.43 0.19
C SER A 80 4.98 6.50 -0.46
N CYS A 81 5.40 5.35 -0.99
CA CYS A 81 4.44 4.43 -1.60
C CYS A 81 3.43 3.86 -0.57
N ALA A 82 2.25 3.47 -1.02
CA ALA A 82 1.17 2.89 -0.20
C ALA A 82 1.66 1.77 0.74
N ASN A 83 2.45 0.84 0.24
CA ASN A 83 3.06 -0.25 1.02
C ASN A 83 3.93 0.22 2.20
N CYS A 84 4.65 1.34 2.02
CA CYS A 84 5.44 1.92 3.08
C CYS A 84 4.62 2.81 4.00
N ASN A 85 3.55 3.45 3.50
CA ASN A 85 2.66 4.22 4.35
C ASN A 85 1.91 3.32 5.35
N PHE A 86 1.58 2.09 4.94
CA PHE A 86 0.97 1.09 5.80
C PHE A 86 1.77 0.85 7.10
N ASN A 87 1.07 0.85 8.23
CA ASN A 87 1.64 0.75 9.58
C ASN A 87 2.69 1.82 9.92
N ASP A 88 2.53 3.04 9.38
CA ASP A 88 3.40 4.20 9.63
C ASP A 88 4.89 3.93 9.31
N LYS A 89 5.16 3.13 8.27
CA LYS A 89 6.53 2.79 7.83
C LYS A 89 7.04 3.72 6.73
N ALA A 90 6.43 4.90 6.56
CA ALA A 90 6.73 5.84 5.48
C ALA A 90 8.20 6.27 5.49
N SER A 91 8.81 6.36 6.68
CA SER A 91 10.24 6.68 6.88
C SER A 91 11.20 5.70 6.21
N PHE A 92 10.80 4.46 5.97
CA PHE A 92 11.61 3.44 5.31
C PHE A 92 11.47 3.43 3.78
N CYS A 93 10.59 4.28 3.23
CA CYS A 93 10.40 4.35 1.79
C CYS A 93 11.59 5.07 1.14
N SER A 94 12.20 4.46 0.12
CA SER A 94 13.27 5.12 -0.63
C SER A 94 12.79 6.30 -1.49
N PHE A 95 11.48 6.49 -1.63
CA PHE A 95 10.89 7.65 -2.31
C PHE A 95 10.68 8.85 -1.39
N ARG A 96 10.82 8.66 -0.06
CA ARG A 96 10.51 9.68 0.92
C ARG A 96 11.24 10.98 0.59
N LYS A 97 10.46 11.95 0.11
CA LYS A 97 10.94 13.34 -0.04
C LYS A 97 10.89 13.97 1.35
N ILE A 98 12.05 14.27 1.91
CA ILE A 98 12.12 15.16 3.08
C ILE A 98 11.70 16.53 2.54
N LYS A 99 10.51 17.02 2.92
CA LYS A 99 10.16 18.41 2.64
C LYS A 99 11.22 19.27 3.36
N LYS A 100 12.00 20.04 2.60
CA LYS A 100 12.85 21.11 3.13
C LYS A 100 11.97 22.26 3.59
#